data_AF-A0A960AVD6-F1
#
_entry.id   AF-A0A960AVD6-F1
#
_cell.length_a   1.000
_cell.length_b   1.000
_cell.length_c   1.000
_cell.angle_alpha   90.00
_cell.angle_beta   90.00
_cell.angle_gamma   90.00
#
_symmetry.space_group_name_H-M   'P 1'
#
loop_
_entity.id
_entity.type
_entity.pdbx_description
1 polymer ?
#
loop_
_entity_poly.entity_id
_entity_poly.type
_entity_poly.pdbx_seq_one_letter_code
_entity_poly.pdbx_strand_id
1 'polypeptide(L)'
;MFLLLGGLSLLAGLNAALLLLDLPAPLTGARLSDMHGELMVFGFLGTVISLERAVAARRWWAYLAPATLGLGALSLLSVLPVAVGQTLIVLGLAVLNLTYVELWQRARADEVAIQALGAVLGLGAAMLLLGGVGFPQTM
;
A
#
# COMPACT_ATOMS: atom_id res chain seq x y z
N MET A 1 13.40 -10.11 -0.83
CA MET A 1 12.57 -10.10 0.40
C MET A 1 11.31 -9.25 0.23
N PHE A 2 11.40 -7.93 -0.01
CA PHE A 2 10.22 -7.05 -0.12
C PHE A 2 9.20 -7.47 -1.19
N LEU A 3 9.65 -8.02 -2.31
CA LEU A 3 8.77 -8.60 -3.34
C LEU A 3 7.89 -9.76 -2.83
N LEU A 4 8.33 -10.49 -1.80
CA LEU A 4 7.48 -11.51 -1.18
C LEU A 4 6.29 -10.87 -0.47
N LEU A 5 6.48 -9.74 0.24
CA LEU A 5 5.38 -9.04 0.88
C LEU A 5 4.38 -8.49 -0.15
N GLY A 6 4.89 -7.90 -1.23
CA GLY A 6 4.06 -7.45 -2.34
C GLY A 6 3.34 -8.60 -3.03
N GLY A 7 4.02 -9.73 -3.27
CA GLY A 7 3.45 -10.92 -3.88
C GLY A 7 2.36 -11.58 -3.02
N LEU A 8 2.56 -11.67 -1.71
CA LEU A 8 1.52 -12.15 -0.79
C LEU A 8 0.30 -11.22 -0.78
N SER A 9 0.53 -9.90 -0.81
CA SER A 9 -0.56 -8.92 -0.90
C SER A 9 -1.33 -9.04 -2.22
N LEU A 10 -0.63 -9.27 -3.34
CA LEU A 10 -1.24 -9.52 -4.65
C LEU A 10 -2.13 -10.77 -4.63
N LEU A 11 -1.63 -11.89 -4.10
CA LEU A 11 -2.40 -13.13 -4.03
C LEU A 11 -3.64 -12.98 -3.15
N ALA A 12 -3.50 -12.31 -1.99
CA ALA A 12 -4.63 -12.03 -1.11
C ALA A 12 -5.65 -11.08 -1.78
N GLY A 13 -5.18 -10.03 -2.44
CA GLY A 13 -6.02 -9.09 -3.20
C GLY A 13 -6.76 -9.77 -4.36
N LEU A 14 -6.10 -10.71 -5.07
CA LEU A 14 -6.73 -11.48 -6.13
C LEU A 14 -7.81 -12.42 -5.58
N ASN A 15 -7.57 -13.08 -4.44
CA ASN A 15 -8.59 -13.85 -3.76
C ASN A 15 -9.80 -12.98 -3.37
N ALA A 16 -9.55 -11.78 -2.85
CA ALA A 16 -10.60 -10.81 -2.55
C ALA A 16 -11.38 -10.36 -3.81
N ALA A 17 -10.70 -10.23 -4.95
CA ALA A 17 -11.34 -9.92 -6.23
C ALA A 17 -12.29 -11.04 -6.68
N LEU A 18 -11.92 -12.30 -6.49
CA LEU A 18 -12.81 -13.44 -6.78
C LEU A 18 -14.08 -13.38 -5.93
N LEU A 19 -13.96 -13.02 -4.64
CA LEU A 19 -15.11 -12.82 -3.77
C LEU A 19 -16.00 -11.65 -4.23
N LEU A 20 -15.41 -10.54 -4.67
CA LEU A 20 -16.17 -9.41 -5.23
C LEU A 20 -16.89 -9.76 -6.54
N LEU A 21 -16.39 -10.72 -7.30
CA LEU A 21 -16.99 -11.23 -8.53
C LEU A 21 -17.97 -12.39 -8.31
N ASP A 22 -18.24 -12.75 -7.04
CA ASP A 22 -19.06 -13.90 -6.65
C ASP A 22 -18.58 -15.23 -7.28
N LEU A 23 -17.26 -15.33 -7.50
CA LEU A 23 -16.57 -16.52 -8.00
C LEU A 23 -16.06 -17.39 -6.83
N PRO A 24 -15.89 -18.71 -7.03
CA PRO A 24 -15.35 -19.59 -6.01
C PRO A 24 -13.90 -19.19 -5.65
N ALA A 25 -13.73 -18.60 -4.47
CA ALA A 25 -12.45 -18.18 -3.94
C ALA A 25 -11.84 -19.26 -3.02
N PRO A 26 -10.52 -19.53 -3.11
CA PRO A 26 -9.83 -20.47 -2.22
C PRO A 26 -9.95 -20.13 -0.73
N LEU A 27 -9.96 -18.83 -0.40
CA LEU A 27 -10.15 -18.34 0.96
C LEU A 27 -11.45 -17.55 1.04
N THR A 28 -12.30 -17.91 2.00
CA THR A 28 -13.59 -17.27 2.23
C THR A 28 -13.57 -16.48 3.54
N GLY A 29 -14.06 -15.24 3.49
CA GLY A 29 -14.21 -14.39 4.66
C GLY A 29 -14.82 -13.05 4.26
N ALA A 30 -15.91 -12.64 4.93
CA ALA A 30 -16.65 -11.42 4.60
C ALA A 30 -15.78 -10.15 4.62
N ARG A 31 -14.71 -10.14 5.44
CA ARG A 31 -13.79 -9.02 5.52
C ARG A 31 -12.82 -8.94 4.33
N LEU A 32 -12.54 -10.04 3.63
CA LEU A 32 -11.53 -10.06 2.58
C LEU A 32 -11.94 -9.24 1.35
N SER A 33 -13.21 -9.30 0.94
CA SER A 33 -13.73 -8.52 -0.20
C SER A 33 -13.55 -7.01 0.00
N ASP A 34 -13.83 -6.53 1.21
CA ASP A 34 -13.73 -5.11 1.56
C ASP A 34 -12.28 -4.60 1.51
N MET A 35 -11.32 -5.50 1.66
CA MET A 35 -9.89 -5.18 1.75
C MET A 35 -9.17 -5.29 0.40
N HIS A 36 -9.87 -5.67 -0.68
CA HIS A 36 -9.28 -5.80 -2.01
C HIS A 36 -8.48 -4.55 -2.42
N GLY A 37 -9.08 -3.36 -2.28
CA GLY A 37 -8.46 -2.10 -2.63
C GLY A 37 -7.18 -1.82 -1.83
N GLU A 38 -7.24 -2.02 -0.52
CA GLU A 38 -6.09 -1.78 0.37
C GLU A 38 -4.92 -2.74 0.06
N LEU A 39 -5.22 -4.01 -0.17
CA LEU A 39 -4.24 -5.04 -0.50
C LEU A 39 -3.58 -4.78 -1.86
N MET A 40 -4.37 -4.40 -2.87
CA MET A 40 -3.84 -4.15 -4.22
C MET A 40 -3.05 -2.85 -4.30
N VAL A 41 -3.61 -1.75 -3.78
CA VAL A 41 -3.04 -0.42 -3.92
C VAL A 41 -1.87 -0.22 -2.97
N PHE A 42 -2.05 -0.48 -1.67
CA PHE A 42 -1.00 -0.22 -0.68
C PHE A 42 -0.07 -1.42 -0.51
N GLY A 43 -0.63 -2.63 -0.44
CA GLY A 43 0.14 -3.85 -0.19
C GLY A 43 0.98 -4.30 -1.36
N PHE A 44 0.40 -4.44 -2.56
CA PHE A 44 1.12 -4.87 -3.75
C PHE A 44 1.80 -3.68 -4.44
N LEU A 45 1.02 -2.80 -5.07
CA LEU A 45 1.54 -1.74 -5.92
C LEU A 45 2.43 -0.77 -5.14
N GLY A 46 1.97 -0.32 -3.96
CA GLY A 46 2.73 0.55 -3.07
C GLY A 46 4.09 -0.04 -2.68
N THR A 47 4.14 -1.34 -2.33
CA THR A 47 5.40 -2.02 -2.00
C THR A 47 6.35 -2.10 -3.19
N VAL A 48 5.85 -2.41 -4.39
CA VAL A 48 6.70 -2.52 -5.60
C VAL A 48 7.22 -1.15 -6.02
N ILE A 49 6.35 -0.14 -6.11
CA ILE A 49 6.73 1.23 -6.47
C ILE A 49 7.78 1.76 -5.48
N SER A 50 7.51 1.64 -4.18
CA SER A 50 8.43 2.15 -3.16
C SER A 50 9.77 1.41 -3.16
N LEU A 51 9.79 0.11 -3.47
CA LEU A 51 11.02 -0.66 -3.63
C LEU A 51 11.85 -0.14 -4.80
N GLU A 52 11.25 0.05 -5.98
CA GLU A 52 11.94 0.61 -7.14
C GLU A 52 12.51 1.99 -6.83
N ARG A 53 11.71 2.86 -6.20
CA ARG A 53 12.15 4.21 -5.84
C ARG A 53 13.24 4.19 -4.77
N ALA A 54 13.20 3.26 -3.82
CA ALA A 54 14.26 3.08 -2.82
C ALA A 54 15.59 2.67 -3.47
N VAL A 55 15.54 1.75 -4.44
CA VAL A 55 16.71 1.34 -5.23
C VAL A 55 17.26 2.53 -6.03
N ALA A 56 16.39 3.29 -6.68
CA ALA A 56 16.77 4.50 -7.44
C ALA A 56 17.39 5.59 -6.55
N ALA A 57 16.84 5.80 -5.35
CA ALA A 57 17.32 6.78 -4.39
C ALA A 57 18.68 6.41 -3.76
N ARG A 58 19.06 5.12 -3.77
CA ARG A 58 20.31 4.61 -3.17
C ARG A 58 20.50 5.08 -1.72
N ARG A 59 19.41 5.05 -0.94
CA ARG A 59 19.38 5.46 0.47
C ARG A 59 18.82 4.33 1.30
N TRP A 60 19.51 3.97 2.37
CA TRP A 60 19.12 2.84 3.23
C TRP A 60 17.75 3.06 3.88
N TRP A 61 17.43 4.30 4.26
CA TRP A 61 16.15 4.63 4.90
C TRP A 61 14.95 4.54 3.95
N ALA A 62 15.17 4.65 2.64
CA ALA A 62 14.09 4.56 1.65
C ALA A 62 13.47 3.15 1.60
N TYR A 63 14.23 2.13 2.01
CA TYR A 63 13.71 0.76 2.16
C TYR A 63 12.73 0.58 3.32
N LEU A 64 12.59 1.57 4.23
CA LEU A 64 11.54 1.53 5.23
C LEU A 64 10.16 1.61 4.59
N ALA A 65 10.00 2.37 3.49
CA ALA A 65 8.72 2.47 2.78
C ALA A 65 8.16 1.11 2.30
N PRO A 66 8.87 0.32 1.47
CA PRO A 66 8.37 -0.98 1.05
C PRO A 66 8.22 -1.97 2.20
N ALA A 67 9.03 -1.85 3.25
CA ALA A 67 8.91 -2.68 4.45
C ALA A 67 7.59 -2.43 5.17
N THR A 68 7.29 -1.18 5.50
CA THR A 68 6.09 -0.81 6.25
C THR A 68 4.82 -0.91 5.40
N LEU A 69 4.88 -0.67 4.09
CA LEU A 69 3.74 -0.87 3.19
C LEU A 69 3.35 -2.35 3.10
N GLY A 70 4.33 -3.22 2.84
CA GLY A 70 4.10 -4.65 2.77
C GLY A 70 3.65 -5.24 4.10
N LEU A 71 4.32 -4.89 5.20
CA LEU A 71 3.94 -5.37 6.54
C LEU A 71 2.60 -4.80 6.99
N GLY A 72 2.33 -3.53 6.71
CA GLY A 72 1.06 -2.88 7.00
C GLY A 72 -0.09 -3.61 6.33
N ALA A 73 0.00 -3.84 5.02
CA ALA A 73 -1.04 -4.56 4.27
C ALA A 73 -1.25 -6.00 4.76
N LEU A 74 -0.17 -6.75 5.02
CA LEU A 74 -0.30 -8.12 5.54
C LEU A 74 -0.86 -8.14 6.96
N SER A 75 -0.57 -7.14 7.79
CA SER A 75 -1.14 -7.06 9.13
C SER A 75 -2.64 -6.84 9.12
N LEU A 76 -3.19 -6.22 8.07
CA LEU A 76 -4.64 -6.09 7.91
C LEU A 76 -5.33 -7.46 7.73
N LEU A 77 -4.63 -8.46 7.19
CA LEU A 77 -5.13 -9.84 7.05
C LEU A 77 -5.06 -10.64 8.36
N SER A 78 -4.40 -10.11 9.38
CA SER A 78 -4.17 -10.82 10.65
C SER A 78 -5.26 -10.50 11.69
N VAL A 79 -5.14 -11.10 12.87
CA VAL A 79 -6.03 -10.83 14.01
C VAL A 79 -5.72 -9.48 14.68
N LEU A 80 -4.68 -8.77 14.22
CA LEU A 80 -4.32 -7.47 14.79
C LEU A 80 -5.41 -6.41 14.52
N PRO A 81 -5.49 -5.35 15.35
CA PRO A 81 -6.37 -4.23 15.08
C PRO A 81 -6.05 -3.59 13.73
N VAL A 82 -7.09 -3.28 12.95
CA VAL A 82 -6.98 -2.65 11.61
C VAL A 82 -6.14 -1.36 11.65
N ALA A 83 -6.26 -0.61 12.75
CA ALA A 83 -5.47 0.62 12.96
C ALA A 83 -3.96 0.37 12.90
N VAL A 84 -3.45 -0.80 13.30
CA VAL A 84 -2.02 -1.12 13.22
C VAL A 84 -1.56 -1.22 11.77
N GLY A 85 -2.34 -1.89 10.92
CA GLY A 85 -2.02 -1.96 9.49
C GLY A 85 -2.13 -0.61 8.79
N GLN A 86 -3.19 0.14 9.08
CA GLN A 86 -3.41 1.47 8.50
C GLN A 86 -2.32 2.48 8.91
N THR A 87 -1.90 2.48 10.19
CA THR A 87 -0.79 3.32 10.66
C THR A 87 0.53 2.97 9.98
N LEU A 88 0.83 1.68 9.81
CA LEU A 88 2.01 1.23 9.05
C LEU A 88 1.96 1.68 7.59
N ILE A 89 0.79 1.62 6.95
CA ILE A 89 0.61 2.10 5.57
C ILE A 89 0.85 3.61 5.48
N VAL A 90 0.28 4.40 6.40
CA VAL A 90 0.51 5.86 6.47
C VAL A 90 2.00 6.17 6.63
N LEU A 91 2.69 5.46 7.54
CA LEU A 91 4.13 5.63 7.73
C LEU A 91 4.92 5.28 6.45
N GLY A 92 4.56 4.19 5.78
CA GLY A 92 5.21 3.79 4.53
C GLY A 92 5.03 4.79 3.40
N LEU A 93 3.83 5.35 3.26
CA LEU A 93 3.57 6.41 2.28
C LEU A 93 4.27 7.71 2.65
N ALA A 94 4.40 8.05 3.94
CA ALA A 94 5.18 9.20 4.37
C ALA A 94 6.67 9.04 3.98
N VAL A 95 7.26 7.86 4.21
CA VAL A 95 8.65 7.57 3.78
C VAL A 95 8.78 7.58 2.26
N LEU A 96 7.79 7.07 1.52
CA LEU A 96 7.78 7.12 0.05
C LEU A 96 7.77 8.58 -0.46
N ASN A 97 6.95 9.44 0.14
CA ASN A 97 6.93 10.86 -0.19
C ASN A 97 8.29 11.54 0.09
N LEU A 98 8.93 11.24 1.22
CA LEU A 98 10.29 11.72 1.50
C LEU A 98 11.30 11.22 0.45
N THR A 99 11.16 9.96 0.00
CA THR A 99 12.01 9.39 -1.06
C THR A 99 11.83 10.13 -2.38
N TYR A 100 10.59 10.53 -2.70
CA TYR A 100 10.32 11.36 -3.88
C TYR A 100 10.91 12.76 -3.78
N VAL A 101 10.91 13.39 -2.60
CA VAL A 101 11.59 14.69 -2.38
C VAL A 101 13.09 14.58 -2.67
N GLU A 102 13.74 13.52 -2.16
CA GLU A 102 15.16 13.24 -2.43
C GLU A 102 15.43 13.04 -3.93
N LEU A 103 14.59 12.25 -4.62
CA LEU A 103 14.73 12.01 -6.07
C LEU A 103 14.52 13.29 -6.87
N TRP A 104 13.53 14.11 -6.50
CA TRP A 104 13.26 15.39 -7.14
C TRP A 104 14.45 16.35 -7.03
N GLN A 105 15.08 16.43 -5.85
CA GLN A 105 16.25 17.28 -5.64
C GLN A 105 17.43 16.88 -6.53
N ARG A 106 17.56 15.60 -6.90
CA ARG A 106 18.68 15.10 -7.70
C ARG A 106 18.52 15.31 -9.20
N ALA A 107 17.31 15.13 -9.75
CA ALA A 107 17.12 15.03 -11.20
C ALA A 107 15.99 15.89 -11.77
N ARG A 108 15.19 16.61 -10.94
CA ARG A 108 14.08 17.51 -11.33
C ARG A 108 13.33 17.10 -12.62
N ALA A 109 12.95 15.83 -12.72
CA ALA A 109 12.30 15.29 -13.90
C ALA A 109 10.77 15.29 -13.73
N ASP A 110 10.02 15.73 -14.74
CA ASP A 110 8.56 15.88 -14.67
C ASP A 110 7.84 14.58 -14.29
N GLU A 111 8.36 13.42 -14.73
CA GLU A 111 7.85 12.10 -14.36
C GLU A 111 7.84 11.91 -12.83
N VAL A 112 8.87 12.40 -12.14
CA VAL A 112 8.99 12.30 -10.67
C VAL A 112 7.97 13.21 -9.99
N ALA A 113 7.65 14.38 -10.55
CA ALA A 113 6.61 15.25 -10.01
C ALA A 113 5.23 14.59 -10.08
N ILE A 114 4.89 13.98 -11.22
CA ILE A 114 3.59 13.30 -11.40
C ILE A 114 3.48 12.13 -10.42
N GLN A 115 4.53 11.33 -10.29
CA GLN A 115 4.55 10.22 -9.33
C GLN A 115 4.48 10.70 -7.88
N ALA A 116 5.16 11.80 -7.54
CA ALA A 116 5.12 12.40 -6.21
C ALA A 116 3.72 12.91 -5.87
N LEU A 117 3.02 13.56 -6.81
CA LEU A 117 1.63 13.97 -6.63
C LEU A 117 0.73 12.75 -6.34
N GLY A 118 0.91 11.66 -7.09
CA GLY A 118 0.22 10.39 -6.82
C GLY A 118 0.52 9.86 -5.41
N ALA A 119 1.78 9.93 -4.96
CA ALA A 119 2.18 9.50 -3.61
C ALA A 119 1.58 10.39 -2.50
N VAL A 120 1.44 11.70 -2.74
CA VAL A 120 0.77 12.63 -1.80
C VAL A 120 -0.72 12.29 -1.68
N LEU A 121 -1.39 12.09 -2.82
CA LEU A 121 -2.80 11.68 -2.83
C LEU A 121 -3.00 10.32 -2.17
N GLY A 122 -2.09 9.37 -2.42
CA GLY A 122 -2.09 8.07 -1.75
C GLY A 122 -1.96 8.20 -0.23
N LEU A 123 -1.08 9.07 0.26
CA LEU A 123 -0.94 9.36 1.70
C LEU A 123 -2.24 9.94 2.28
N GLY A 124 -2.88 10.86 1.56
CA GLY A 124 -4.20 11.39 1.94
C GLY A 124 -5.25 10.29 2.03
N ALA A 125 -5.32 9.38 1.06
CA ALA A 125 -6.23 8.23 1.09
C ALA A 125 -5.96 7.33 2.31
N ALA A 126 -4.70 7.03 2.63
CA ALA A 126 -4.36 6.23 3.80
C ALA A 126 -4.72 6.92 5.13
N MET A 127 -4.56 8.25 5.21
CA MET A 127 -5.00 9.02 6.38
C MET A 127 -6.52 9.01 6.55
N LEU A 128 -7.29 9.10 5.45
CA LEU A 128 -8.75 9.00 5.49
C LEU A 128 -9.20 7.62 5.97
N LEU A 129 -8.56 6.56 5.48
CA LEU A 129 -8.81 5.18 5.94
C LEU A 129 -8.52 5.01 7.43
N LEU A 130 -7.39 5.56 7.90
CA LEU A 130 -7.03 5.55 9.32
C LEU A 130 -8.02 6.37 10.17
N GLY A 131 -8.58 7.44 9.62
CA GLY A 131 -9.62 8.25 10.24
C GLY A 131 -11.00 7.57 10.31
N GLY A 132 -11.13 6.33 9.82
CA GLY A 132 -12.38 5.58 9.84
C GLY A 132 -13.37 5.98 8.76
N VAL A 133 -12.92 6.74 7.73
CA VAL A 133 -13.74 7.06 6.56
C VAL A 133 -13.80 5.81 5.68
N GLY A 134 -14.70 4.90 6.03
CA GLY A 134 -15.03 3.73 5.21
C GLY A 134 -15.86 4.11 4.00
N PHE A 135 -15.79 3.30 2.94
CA PHE A 135 -16.70 3.43 1.80
C PHE A 135 -18.15 3.31 2.29
N PRO A 136 -19.08 4.19 1.84
CA PRO A 136 -20.47 4.07 2.21
C PRO A 136 -20.99 2.70 1.78
N GLN A 137 -21.41 1.88 2.74
CA GLN A 137 -22.09 0.62 2.48
C GLN A 137 -23.50 0.95 1.97
N THR A 138 -23.62 1.19 0.67
CA THR A 138 -24.94 1.24 0.04
C THR A 138 -25.50 -0.18 0.05
N MET A 139 -26.57 -0.35 0.84
CA MET A 139 -27.41 -1.55 0.89
C MET A 139 -28.00 -1.90 -0.47
#